data_AF-A0A419E7G3-F1
#
_entry.id   AF-A0A419E7G3-F1
#
_cell.length_a   1.000
_cell.length_b   1.000
_cell.length_c   1.000
_cell.angle_alpha   90.00
_cell.angle_beta   90.00
_cell.angle_gamma   90.00
#
_symmetry.space_group_name_H-M   'P 1'
#
loop_
_entity.id
_entity.type
_entity.pdbx_description
1 polymer ?
#
loop_
_entity_poly.entity_id
_entity_poly.type
_entity_poly.pdbx_seq_one_letter_code
_entity_poly.pdbx_strand_id
1 'polypeptide(L)'
;MAGSFLSSLDKFTNLIKISKLFNISNNSICGVIMTPFALNLEKTNIEASLVSIEPALNGFGSMLLVAKDEGDPGVHEWVSKTRMKMSEEEHFRHKLVTIGLHYAIVPSNNWDSFEAYLEKIEQTPPAKFRENLLNSYAGIFITDESKKDESKPVDWDDILSSPPKFIAFLKDRFGEEHIDEEIETRAYEYAINPDAMKQLIVEHLQWFWTNHLKTEWERVRPMLEESVRAFNQLDLSGMSRNELARFVTGRDFHETKWYGALDKAESLVFVPNAHIGPYTQTTKIGEKIFIYFGARVPEGSEVRVPELDRAEIVSKLSALADETRLHILQMIAENGEMRSNEVMEEIKLSQPSTSRYLGQLTASGYLQERRVNGAKAYRLNRDHIEKTLKAVSAFLLDRS
;
A
#
# COMPACT_ATOMS: atom_id res chain seq x y z
N MET A 1 19.32 28.34 -32.30
CA MET A 1 19.30 26.86 -32.23
C MET A 1 19.68 26.41 -30.81
N ALA A 2 18.79 26.68 -29.87
CA ALA A 2 18.84 26.21 -28.48
C ALA A 2 17.39 26.30 -28.00
N GLY A 3 16.67 25.18 -28.04
CA GLY A 3 15.23 25.15 -27.85
C GLY A 3 14.64 23.81 -28.26
N SER A 4 14.85 22.79 -27.44
CA SER A 4 13.99 21.59 -27.39
C SER A 4 14.26 20.67 -26.18
N PHE A 5 15.23 20.97 -25.31
CA PHE A 5 15.61 20.08 -24.20
C PHE A 5 14.88 20.34 -22.86
N LEU A 6 13.92 21.25 -22.79
CA LEU A 6 13.22 21.64 -21.55
C LEU A 6 11.74 21.22 -21.46
N SER A 7 11.24 20.36 -22.36
CA SER A 7 9.83 19.92 -22.33
C SER A 7 9.59 18.52 -21.73
N SER A 8 10.64 17.85 -21.24
CA SER A 8 10.56 16.45 -20.76
C SER A 8 10.73 16.28 -19.24
N LEU A 9 10.82 17.36 -18.46
CA LEU A 9 10.99 17.29 -16.99
C LEU A 9 9.72 17.56 -16.17
N ASP A 10 8.58 17.85 -16.81
CA ASP A 10 7.33 18.27 -16.14
C ASP A 10 6.26 17.16 -15.98
N LYS A 11 6.62 15.88 -16.16
CA LYS A 11 5.65 14.76 -16.13
C LYS A 11 5.82 13.72 -15.01
N PHE A 12 6.72 13.92 -14.05
CA PHE A 12 7.01 12.92 -13.01
C PHE A 12 6.36 13.17 -11.64
N THR A 13 5.28 13.95 -11.60
CA THR A 13 4.77 14.52 -10.34
C THR A 13 3.29 14.20 -10.10
N ASN A 14 3.00 12.95 -9.72
CA ASN A 14 1.72 12.54 -9.12
C ASN A 14 1.87 11.26 -8.25
N LEU A 15 2.65 11.32 -7.18
CA LEU A 15 2.90 10.17 -6.26
C LEU A 15 2.08 10.19 -4.95
N ILE A 16 0.80 10.59 -4.96
CA ILE A 16 -0.10 10.36 -3.79
C ILE A 16 -1.47 9.81 -4.15
N LYS A 17 -1.54 8.88 -5.10
CA LYS A 17 -2.79 8.12 -5.33
C LYS A 17 -2.58 6.63 -5.55
N ILE A 18 -1.50 6.06 -5.03
CA ILE A 18 -1.22 4.62 -5.20
C ILE A 18 -2.05 3.72 -4.25
N SER A 19 -2.87 4.30 -3.36
CA SER A 19 -3.92 3.52 -2.69
C SER A 19 -5.01 3.05 -3.67
N LYS A 20 -5.12 3.64 -4.87
CA LYS A 20 -6.12 3.24 -5.88
C LYS A 20 -5.78 1.96 -6.65
N LEU A 21 -4.53 1.50 -6.64
CA LEU A 21 -4.01 0.44 -7.50
C LEU A 21 -4.20 -1.01 -7.02
N PHE A 22 -4.98 -1.27 -5.96
CA PHE A 22 -5.22 -2.64 -5.48
C PHE A 22 -6.73 -2.98 -5.40
N ASN A 23 -7.20 -3.58 -6.50
CA ASN A 23 -8.35 -4.48 -6.74
C ASN A 23 -9.83 -3.99 -6.79
N ILE A 24 -10.58 -4.51 -7.77
CA ILE A 24 -12.06 -4.52 -7.87
C ILE A 24 -12.51 -5.88 -8.45
N SER A 25 -13.50 -6.53 -7.85
CA SER A 25 -14.32 -7.57 -8.48
C SER A 25 -15.81 -7.38 -8.22
N ASN A 26 -16.56 -7.38 -9.32
CA ASN A 26 -17.94 -7.79 -9.60
C ASN A 26 -19.02 -7.73 -8.51
N ASN A 27 -20.06 -6.93 -8.80
CA ASN A 27 -21.43 -7.22 -8.42
C ASN A 27 -22.18 -7.87 -9.59
N SER A 28 -22.86 -8.98 -9.33
CA SER A 28 -24.01 -9.43 -10.14
C SER A 28 -25.12 -9.86 -9.19
N ILE A 29 -26.23 -9.16 -9.26
CA ILE A 29 -27.45 -9.39 -8.49
C ILE A 29 -28.28 -10.45 -9.23
N CYS A 30 -28.66 -11.53 -8.55
CA CYS A 30 -29.95 -12.18 -8.81
C CYS A 30 -30.53 -12.63 -7.46
N GLY A 31 -31.76 -12.16 -7.18
CA GLY A 31 -32.34 -12.16 -5.84
C GLY A 31 -32.90 -13.50 -5.36
N VAL A 32 -33.40 -13.50 -4.12
CA VAL A 32 -34.64 -14.15 -3.65
C VAL A 32 -34.88 -13.79 -2.16
N ILE A 33 -36.02 -13.10 -1.95
CA ILE A 33 -36.98 -13.13 -0.82
C ILE A 33 -36.43 -12.93 0.61
N MET A 34 -36.75 -11.75 1.18
CA MET A 34 -36.68 -11.45 2.62
C MET A 34 -37.70 -12.26 3.40
N THR A 35 -37.25 -12.91 4.49
CA THR A 35 -38.09 -13.24 5.65
C THR A 35 -38.02 -12.10 6.68
N PRO A 36 -39.17 -11.58 7.16
CA PRO A 36 -39.18 -10.58 8.22
C PRO A 36 -39.04 -11.31 9.57
N PHE A 37 -38.18 -10.78 10.45
CA PHE A 37 -37.92 -11.24 11.82
C PHE A 37 -36.95 -12.42 11.99
N ALA A 38 -35.66 -12.12 11.84
CA ALA A 38 -34.62 -12.63 12.73
C ALA A 38 -33.63 -11.49 12.98
N LEU A 39 -33.77 -10.80 14.11
CA LEU A 39 -32.81 -9.80 14.58
C LEU A 39 -31.61 -10.55 15.14
N ASN A 40 -30.79 -11.12 14.25
CA ASN A 40 -29.43 -11.51 14.61
C ASN A 40 -28.62 -10.23 14.64
N LEU A 41 -28.38 -9.71 15.85
CA LEU A 41 -27.23 -8.84 16.09
C LEU A 41 -26.02 -9.64 15.61
N GLU A 42 -25.51 -9.33 14.41
CA GLU A 42 -24.37 -10.01 13.80
C GLU A 42 -23.21 -9.94 14.78
N LYS A 43 -23.00 -11.03 15.53
CA LYS A 43 -21.74 -11.26 16.22
C LYS A 43 -20.70 -11.38 15.13
N THR A 44 -19.81 -10.40 15.12
CA THR A 44 -18.64 -10.27 14.26
C THR A 44 -17.97 -11.63 14.09
N ASN A 45 -17.99 -12.18 12.87
CA ASN A 45 -17.20 -13.35 12.53
C ASN A 45 -15.74 -12.88 12.40
N ILE A 46 -15.07 -12.71 13.54
CA ILE A 46 -13.63 -12.45 13.60
C ILE A 46 -12.97 -13.82 13.40
N GLU A 47 -12.17 -13.97 12.33
CA GLU A 47 -11.33 -15.16 12.16
C GLU A 47 -10.45 -15.38 13.42
N ALA A 48 -10.00 -16.61 13.65
CA ALA A 48 -9.26 -16.99 14.87
C ALA A 48 -7.99 -16.14 15.16
N SER A 49 -7.48 -15.38 14.18
CA SER A 49 -6.43 -14.38 14.37
C SER A 49 -6.71 -13.11 13.53
N LEU A 50 -7.04 -12.01 14.21
CA LEU A 50 -7.27 -10.69 13.59
C LEU A 50 -6.02 -10.14 12.91
N VAL A 51 -4.86 -10.37 13.53
CA VAL A 51 -3.54 -10.00 13.00
C VAL A 51 -2.81 -11.27 12.56
N SER A 52 -2.23 -11.27 11.36
CA SER A 52 -1.54 -12.44 10.78
C SER A 52 -0.24 -12.01 10.08
N ILE A 53 0.78 -12.86 10.10
CA ILE A 53 2.08 -12.58 9.47
C ILE A 53 1.97 -12.55 7.96
N GLU A 54 1.16 -13.46 7.39
CA GLU A 54 0.98 -13.67 5.95
C GLU A 54 2.31 -13.65 5.15
N PRO A 55 3.22 -14.63 5.33
CA PRO A 55 4.59 -14.60 4.80
C PRO A 55 4.72 -14.19 3.34
N ALA A 56 3.93 -14.78 2.44
CA ALA A 56 3.95 -14.45 1.02
C ALA A 56 3.49 -13.01 0.75
N LEU A 57 2.35 -12.60 1.30
CA LEU A 57 1.80 -11.25 1.15
C LEU A 57 2.71 -10.20 1.77
N ASN A 58 3.34 -10.49 2.90
CA ASN A 58 4.23 -9.59 3.64
C ASN A 58 5.55 -9.36 2.89
N GLY A 59 6.15 -10.45 2.39
CA GLY A 59 7.29 -10.37 1.49
C GLY A 59 6.96 -9.57 0.23
N PHE A 60 5.80 -9.83 -0.36
CA PHE A 60 5.32 -9.10 -1.53
C PHE A 60 5.07 -7.60 -1.26
N GLY A 61 4.51 -7.24 -0.11
CA GLY A 61 4.38 -5.86 0.33
C GLY A 61 5.74 -5.15 0.42
N SER A 62 6.77 -5.85 0.92
CA SER A 62 8.13 -5.34 1.00
C SER A 62 8.77 -5.14 -0.38
N MET A 63 8.51 -6.05 -1.33
CA MET A 63 8.94 -5.90 -2.72
C MET A 63 8.32 -4.65 -3.37
N LEU A 64 7.02 -4.40 -3.16
CA LEU A 64 6.36 -3.21 -3.70
C LEU A 64 6.99 -1.90 -3.19
N LEU A 65 7.49 -1.87 -1.96
CA LEU A 65 8.20 -0.71 -1.42
C LEU A 65 9.52 -0.48 -2.15
N VAL A 66 10.28 -1.55 -2.45
CA VAL A 66 11.56 -1.46 -3.19
C VAL A 66 11.35 -0.97 -4.63
N ALA A 67 10.23 -1.32 -5.24
CA ALA A 67 9.89 -0.91 -6.59
C ALA A 67 9.55 0.59 -6.73
N LYS A 68 8.95 1.22 -5.70
CA LYS A 68 8.32 2.55 -5.82
C LYS A 68 9.22 3.75 -5.53
N ASP A 69 10.30 3.59 -4.78
CA ASP A 69 11.34 4.61 -4.54
C ASP A 69 10.86 6.06 -4.40
N GLU A 70 10.11 6.31 -3.33
CA GLU A 70 9.55 7.64 -3.09
C GLU A 70 10.38 8.48 -2.09
N GLY A 71 11.43 7.88 -1.49
CA GLY A 71 12.21 8.53 -0.43
C GLY A 71 11.36 8.93 0.77
N ASP A 72 10.24 8.22 0.99
CA ASP A 72 9.25 8.58 1.96
C ASP A 72 9.78 8.46 3.40
N PRO A 73 9.59 9.48 4.25
CA PRO A 73 10.08 9.47 5.61
C PRO A 73 9.42 8.32 6.39
N GLY A 74 10.24 7.63 7.16
CA GLY A 74 9.84 6.54 8.05
C GLY A 74 9.74 5.17 7.40
N VAL A 75 9.85 5.05 6.07
CA VAL A 75 10.09 3.75 5.42
C VAL A 75 11.45 3.21 5.90
N HIS A 76 11.49 1.92 6.23
CA HIS A 76 12.70 1.31 6.80
C HIS A 76 13.87 1.35 5.82
N GLU A 77 15.08 1.62 6.33
CA GLU A 77 16.29 1.77 5.51
C GLU A 77 16.67 0.51 4.71
N TRP A 78 16.14 -0.67 5.06
CA TRP A 78 16.30 -1.88 4.26
C TRP A 78 15.81 -1.67 2.81
N VAL A 79 14.73 -0.90 2.62
CA VAL A 79 14.16 -0.64 1.28
C VAL A 79 15.16 0.13 0.41
N SER A 80 15.66 1.26 0.91
CA SER A 80 16.62 2.09 0.18
C SER A 80 17.98 1.40 0.01
N LYS A 81 18.47 0.70 1.04
CA LYS A 81 19.72 -0.08 0.96
C LYS A 81 19.63 -1.25 -0.02
N THR A 82 18.50 -1.94 -0.10
CA THR A 82 18.27 -3.01 -1.07
C THR A 82 18.27 -2.43 -2.47
N ARG A 83 17.57 -1.30 -2.65
CA ARG A 83 17.53 -0.59 -3.92
C ARG A 83 18.93 -0.19 -4.39
N MET A 84 19.74 0.45 -3.55
CA MET A 84 21.12 0.86 -3.89
C MET A 84 22.06 -0.30 -4.27
N LYS A 85 21.72 -1.55 -3.94
CA LYS A 85 22.53 -2.73 -4.31
C LYS A 85 22.19 -3.27 -5.69
N MET A 86 21.06 -2.88 -6.27
CA MET A 86 20.60 -3.36 -7.57
C MET A 86 21.20 -2.48 -8.67
N SER A 87 21.58 -3.12 -9.77
CA SER A 87 21.88 -2.45 -11.03
C SER A 87 20.62 -1.84 -11.67
N GLU A 88 20.81 -0.97 -12.67
CA GLU A 88 19.70 -0.40 -13.45
C GLU A 88 18.83 -1.49 -14.11
N GLU A 89 19.45 -2.55 -14.63
CA GLU A 89 18.74 -3.69 -15.22
C GLU A 89 17.91 -4.44 -14.17
N GLU A 90 18.47 -4.68 -12.98
CA GLU A 90 17.76 -5.32 -11.88
C GLU A 90 16.60 -4.46 -11.38
N HIS A 91 16.77 -3.12 -11.34
CA HIS A 91 15.69 -2.19 -11.03
C HIS A 91 14.56 -2.27 -12.03
N PHE A 92 14.89 -2.20 -13.31
CA PHE A 92 13.91 -2.28 -14.38
C PHE A 92 13.14 -3.60 -14.32
N ARG A 93 13.87 -4.73 -14.20
CA ARG A 93 13.27 -6.06 -14.05
C ARG A 93 12.38 -6.16 -12.82
N HIS A 94 12.82 -5.61 -11.69
CA HIS A 94 12.03 -5.62 -10.45
C HIS A 94 10.74 -4.83 -10.59
N LYS A 95 10.81 -3.63 -11.16
CA LYS A 95 9.62 -2.80 -11.42
C LYS A 95 8.68 -3.47 -12.41
N LEU A 96 9.22 -4.07 -13.47
CA LEU A 96 8.44 -4.84 -14.45
C LEU A 96 7.66 -5.97 -13.79
N VAL A 97 8.32 -6.80 -12.96
CA VAL A 97 7.66 -7.95 -12.31
C VAL A 97 6.68 -7.49 -11.23
N THR A 98 7.05 -6.54 -10.38
CA THR A 98 6.25 -6.14 -9.21
C THR A 98 5.14 -5.14 -9.50
N ILE A 99 5.31 -4.29 -10.52
CA ILE A 99 4.33 -3.26 -10.94
C ILE A 99 3.64 -3.69 -12.23
N GLY A 100 4.39 -3.89 -13.33
CA GLY A 100 3.80 -4.21 -14.63
C GLY A 100 3.08 -5.57 -14.65
N LEU A 101 3.67 -6.59 -14.03
CA LEU A 101 3.08 -7.93 -13.90
C LEU A 101 2.45 -8.18 -12.53
N HIS A 102 2.17 -7.11 -11.76
CA HIS A 102 1.67 -7.17 -10.40
C HIS A 102 0.55 -8.21 -10.21
N TYR A 103 -0.51 -8.09 -11.02
CA TYR A 103 -1.70 -8.93 -10.91
C TYR A 103 -1.50 -10.39 -11.34
N ALA A 104 -0.40 -10.70 -12.03
CA ALA A 104 -0.05 -12.08 -12.33
C ALA A 104 0.49 -12.82 -11.08
N ILE A 105 1.02 -12.08 -10.10
CA ILE A 105 1.84 -12.61 -9.01
C ILE A 105 1.37 -12.24 -7.60
N VAL A 106 0.23 -11.55 -7.44
CA VAL A 106 -0.29 -11.29 -6.09
C VAL A 106 -0.63 -12.62 -5.41
N PRO A 107 -0.05 -12.93 -4.22
CA PRO A 107 -0.41 -14.12 -3.48
C PRO A 107 -1.90 -14.10 -3.13
N SER A 108 -2.65 -15.12 -3.55
CA SER A 108 -4.12 -15.16 -3.40
C SER A 108 -4.64 -16.19 -2.39
N ASN A 109 -3.73 -16.99 -1.81
CA ASN A 109 -4.01 -17.97 -0.77
C ASN A 109 -3.21 -17.65 0.49
N ASN A 110 -3.57 -18.28 1.60
CA ASN A 110 -2.73 -18.29 2.80
C ASN A 110 -1.53 -19.22 2.54
N TRP A 111 -0.33 -18.75 2.91
CA TRP A 111 0.92 -19.47 2.71
C TRP A 111 1.68 -19.61 4.02
N ASP A 112 2.10 -20.83 4.35
CA ASP A 112 2.88 -21.08 5.57
C ASP A 112 4.29 -20.44 5.52
N SER A 113 4.83 -20.23 4.31
CA SER A 113 6.12 -19.58 4.08
C SER A 113 6.18 -18.90 2.71
N PHE A 114 7.18 -18.03 2.52
CA PHE A 114 7.43 -17.44 1.20
C PHE A 114 7.95 -18.49 0.20
N GLU A 115 8.73 -19.47 0.67
CA GLU A 115 9.22 -20.58 -0.15
C GLU A 115 8.09 -21.47 -0.68
N ALA A 116 7.06 -21.76 0.13
CA ALA A 116 5.89 -22.51 -0.33
C ALA A 116 5.16 -21.75 -1.46
N TYR A 117 5.11 -20.43 -1.36
CA TYR A 117 4.60 -19.58 -2.43
C TYR A 117 5.47 -19.66 -3.70
N LEU A 118 6.81 -19.60 -3.58
CA LEU A 118 7.73 -19.76 -4.72
C LEU A 118 7.57 -21.12 -5.40
N GLU A 119 7.47 -22.19 -4.63
CA GLU A 119 7.25 -23.56 -5.15
C GLU A 119 5.93 -23.63 -5.94
N LYS A 120 4.86 -23.02 -5.42
CA LYS A 120 3.60 -22.96 -6.16
C LYS A 120 3.74 -22.21 -7.47
N ILE A 121 4.42 -21.07 -7.47
CA ILE A 121 4.61 -20.22 -8.64
C ILE A 121 5.36 -21.00 -9.73
N GLU A 122 6.40 -21.74 -9.36
CA GLU A 122 7.14 -22.61 -10.27
C GLU A 122 6.26 -23.71 -10.90
N GLN A 123 5.38 -24.32 -10.10
CA GLN A 123 4.44 -25.34 -10.57
C GLN A 123 3.25 -24.79 -11.37
N THR A 124 3.03 -23.47 -11.36
CA THR A 124 1.87 -22.85 -12.01
C THR A 124 2.02 -22.87 -13.54
N PRO A 125 1.01 -23.30 -14.31
CA PRO A 125 1.07 -23.27 -15.77
C PRO A 125 1.23 -21.84 -16.32
N PRO A 126 2.02 -21.63 -17.38
CA PRO A 126 2.22 -20.32 -18.00
C PRO A 126 0.93 -19.55 -18.27
N ALA A 127 -0.08 -20.22 -18.82
CA ALA A 127 -1.38 -19.62 -19.15
C ALA A 127 -2.09 -19.00 -17.93
N LYS A 128 -1.85 -19.52 -16.72
CA LYS A 128 -2.52 -19.04 -15.50
C LYS A 128 -2.02 -17.66 -15.06
N PHE A 129 -0.75 -17.34 -15.30
CA PHE A 129 -0.22 -15.99 -15.04
C PHE A 129 -0.90 -14.94 -15.91
N ARG A 130 -1.02 -15.23 -17.22
CA ARG A 130 -1.76 -14.38 -18.16
C ARG A 130 -3.23 -14.26 -17.76
N GLU A 131 -3.88 -15.37 -17.43
CA GLU A 131 -5.27 -15.37 -16.99
C GLU A 131 -5.48 -14.48 -15.75
N ASN A 132 -4.64 -14.61 -14.73
CA ASN A 132 -4.71 -13.79 -13.51
C ASN A 132 -4.54 -12.30 -13.82
N LEU A 133 -3.55 -11.96 -14.67
CA LEU A 133 -3.27 -10.59 -15.11
C LEU A 133 -4.48 -9.97 -15.82
N LEU A 134 -4.99 -10.64 -16.86
CA LEU A 134 -6.08 -10.14 -17.68
C LEU A 134 -7.41 -10.11 -16.91
N ASN A 135 -7.72 -11.13 -16.12
CA ASN A 135 -8.94 -11.13 -15.31
C ASN A 135 -8.94 -9.99 -14.30
N SER A 136 -7.78 -9.67 -13.71
CA SER A 136 -7.67 -8.54 -12.79
C SER A 136 -7.90 -7.22 -13.52
N TYR A 137 -7.27 -7.02 -14.69
CA TYR A 137 -7.49 -5.82 -15.49
C TYR A 137 -8.94 -5.67 -15.98
N ALA A 138 -9.62 -6.77 -16.32
CA ALA A 138 -11.03 -6.74 -16.72
C ALA A 138 -11.95 -6.25 -15.59
N GLY A 139 -11.60 -6.53 -14.33
CA GLY A 139 -12.39 -6.13 -13.17
C GLY A 139 -12.16 -4.70 -12.70
N ILE A 140 -11.17 -3.97 -13.24
CA ILE A 140 -10.75 -2.67 -12.71
C ILE A 140 -11.37 -1.50 -13.49
N PHE A 141 -12.01 -0.58 -12.76
CA PHE A 141 -12.68 0.62 -13.27
C PHE A 141 -12.43 1.83 -12.34
N ILE A 142 -11.25 2.46 -12.43
CA ILE A 142 -10.85 3.55 -11.53
C ILE A 142 -11.42 4.91 -12.00
N THR A 143 -11.39 5.15 -13.31
CA THR A 143 -11.87 6.39 -13.93
C THR A 143 -13.40 6.42 -13.97
N ASP A 144 -14.00 7.61 -14.02
CA ASP A 144 -15.46 7.72 -14.11
C ASP A 144 -15.97 7.30 -15.49
N GLU A 145 -15.13 7.39 -16.51
CA GLU A 145 -15.33 6.88 -17.85
C GLU A 145 -15.40 5.35 -17.85
N SER A 146 -14.39 4.67 -17.31
CA SER A 146 -14.34 3.21 -17.32
C SER A 146 -15.53 2.58 -16.58
N LYS A 147 -16.01 3.17 -15.48
CA LYS A 147 -17.20 2.69 -14.75
C LYS A 147 -18.47 2.60 -15.61
N LYS A 148 -18.58 3.37 -16.69
CA LYS A 148 -19.72 3.29 -17.62
C LYS A 148 -19.72 1.97 -18.40
N ASP A 149 -18.56 1.33 -18.50
CA ASP A 149 -18.34 0.09 -19.25
C ASP A 149 -18.21 -1.15 -18.35
N GLU A 150 -18.55 -1.07 -17.05
CA GLU A 150 -18.45 -2.18 -16.08
C GLU A 150 -19.20 -3.46 -16.52
N SER A 151 -20.27 -3.28 -17.30
CA SER A 151 -21.10 -4.39 -17.80
C SER A 151 -20.66 -4.96 -19.16
N LYS A 152 -19.66 -4.35 -19.82
CA LYS A 152 -19.23 -4.78 -21.15
C LYS A 152 -18.09 -5.80 -21.06
N PRO A 153 -18.16 -6.92 -21.81
CA PRO A 153 -17.05 -7.85 -21.89
C PRO A 153 -15.83 -7.19 -22.55
N VAL A 154 -14.64 -7.59 -22.12
CA VAL A 154 -13.37 -7.10 -22.65
C VAL A 154 -12.96 -7.95 -23.87
N ASP A 155 -12.72 -7.30 -25.00
CA ASP A 155 -12.19 -7.95 -26.22
C ASP A 155 -10.66 -8.03 -26.16
N TRP A 156 -10.16 -9.12 -25.57
CA TRP A 156 -8.73 -9.32 -25.43
C TRP A 156 -8.00 -9.58 -26.75
N ASP A 157 -8.68 -10.08 -27.78
CA ASP A 157 -8.07 -10.32 -29.08
C ASP A 157 -7.77 -8.97 -29.77
N ASP A 158 -8.68 -8.00 -29.67
CA ASP A 158 -8.42 -6.65 -30.16
C ASP A 158 -7.37 -5.93 -29.29
N ILE A 159 -7.51 -5.95 -27.97
CA ILE A 159 -6.63 -5.20 -27.06
C ILE A 159 -5.19 -5.69 -27.15
N LEU A 160 -4.98 -7.00 -27.26
CA LEU A 160 -3.65 -7.60 -27.34
C LEU A 160 -3.10 -7.66 -28.78
N SER A 161 -3.81 -7.10 -29.77
CA SER A 161 -3.32 -7.06 -31.15
C SER A 161 -2.16 -6.08 -31.37
N SER A 162 -1.98 -5.10 -30.48
CA SER A 162 -0.82 -4.20 -30.52
C SER A 162 -0.55 -3.52 -29.17
N PRO A 163 0.71 -3.13 -28.88
CA PRO A 163 1.04 -2.41 -27.65
C PRO A 163 0.22 -1.12 -27.44
N PRO A 164 0.02 -0.23 -28.44
CA PRO A 164 -0.76 0.99 -28.24
C PRO A 164 -2.20 0.75 -27.76
N LYS A 165 -2.86 -0.31 -28.24
CA LYS A 165 -4.21 -0.68 -27.78
C LYS A 165 -4.22 -1.16 -26.34
N PHE A 166 -3.25 -2.00 -25.98
CA PHE A 166 -3.06 -2.45 -24.60
C PHE A 166 -2.82 -1.28 -23.63
N ILE A 167 -1.92 -0.36 -23.98
CA ILE A 167 -1.64 0.83 -23.16
C ILE A 167 -2.86 1.75 -23.08
N ALA A 168 -3.58 1.97 -24.18
CA ALA A 168 -4.80 2.78 -24.17
C ALA A 168 -5.88 2.18 -23.24
N PHE A 169 -6.03 0.85 -23.28
CA PHE A 169 -6.93 0.15 -22.37
C PHE A 169 -6.52 0.32 -20.91
N LEU A 170 -5.23 0.18 -20.58
CA LEU A 170 -4.75 0.41 -19.21
C LEU A 170 -4.96 1.86 -18.76
N LYS A 171 -4.69 2.85 -19.62
CA LYS A 171 -4.95 4.26 -19.31
C LYS A 171 -6.44 4.54 -19.06
N ASP A 172 -7.34 3.92 -19.83
CA ASP A 172 -8.78 4.00 -19.59
C ASP A 172 -9.16 3.43 -18.21
N ARG A 173 -8.66 2.23 -17.89
CA ARG A 173 -9.00 1.54 -16.62
C ARG A 173 -8.43 2.25 -15.40
N PHE A 174 -7.16 2.61 -15.45
CA PHE A 174 -6.41 3.07 -14.28
C PHE A 174 -6.33 4.59 -14.17
N GLY A 175 -6.40 5.32 -15.28
CA GLY A 175 -6.04 6.74 -15.37
C GLY A 175 -4.62 6.91 -15.90
N GLU A 176 -4.40 7.91 -16.75
CA GLU A 176 -3.10 8.14 -17.40
C GLU A 176 -1.97 8.41 -16.39
N GLU A 177 -2.28 9.05 -15.27
CA GLU A 177 -1.32 9.35 -14.20
C GLU A 177 -0.82 8.10 -13.45
N HIS A 178 -1.45 6.96 -13.67
CA HIS A 178 -1.17 5.69 -13.00
C HIS A 178 -0.43 4.68 -13.89
N ILE A 179 -0.12 5.06 -15.13
CA ILE A 179 0.51 4.19 -16.11
C ILE A 179 1.95 4.63 -16.34
N ASP A 180 2.87 3.70 -16.13
CA ASP A 180 4.25 3.82 -16.60
C ASP A 180 4.33 3.18 -17.99
N GLU A 181 4.27 4.00 -19.03
CA GLU A 181 4.19 3.50 -20.41
C GLU A 181 5.36 2.60 -20.79
N GLU A 182 6.57 2.85 -20.28
CA GLU A 182 7.74 2.04 -20.58
C GLU A 182 7.59 0.64 -19.96
N ILE A 183 7.22 0.58 -18.68
CA ILE A 183 7.01 -0.68 -17.96
C ILE A 183 5.83 -1.45 -18.53
N GLU A 184 4.71 -0.79 -18.80
CA GLU A 184 3.52 -1.46 -19.33
C GLU A 184 3.72 -1.92 -20.78
N THR A 185 4.49 -1.18 -21.60
CA THR A 185 4.85 -1.61 -22.95
C THR A 185 5.72 -2.86 -22.89
N ARG A 186 6.62 -2.94 -21.91
CA ARG A 186 7.40 -4.15 -21.67
C ARG A 186 6.53 -5.30 -21.14
N ALA A 187 5.61 -5.02 -20.22
CA ALA A 187 4.69 -6.02 -19.68
C ALA A 187 3.80 -6.63 -20.77
N TYR A 188 3.40 -5.85 -21.77
CA TYR A 188 2.68 -6.33 -22.96
C TYR A 188 3.41 -7.46 -23.69
N GLU A 189 4.74 -7.35 -23.87
CA GLU A 189 5.54 -8.40 -24.55
C GLU A 189 5.40 -9.76 -23.85
N TYR A 190 5.27 -9.74 -22.53
CA TYR A 190 5.04 -10.92 -21.71
C TYR A 190 3.56 -11.34 -21.69
N ALA A 191 2.62 -10.39 -21.71
CA ALA A 191 1.18 -10.66 -21.77
C ALA A 191 0.78 -11.48 -23.01
N ILE A 192 1.49 -11.30 -24.13
CA ILE A 192 1.29 -12.09 -25.36
C ILE A 192 2.16 -13.35 -25.45
N ASN A 193 3.09 -13.55 -24.51
CA ASN A 193 3.98 -14.72 -24.44
C ASN A 193 4.01 -15.32 -23.01
N PRO A 194 3.02 -16.15 -22.64
CA PRO A 194 2.89 -16.69 -21.29
C PRO A 194 4.10 -17.48 -20.80
N ASP A 195 4.78 -18.22 -21.68
CA ASP A 195 5.98 -19.00 -21.33
C ASP A 195 7.12 -18.08 -20.88
N ALA A 196 7.39 -17.02 -21.66
CA ALA A 196 8.35 -16.00 -21.29
C ALA A 196 7.94 -15.26 -20.00
N MET A 197 6.65 -15.00 -19.82
CA MET A 197 6.13 -14.36 -18.59
C MET A 197 6.42 -15.21 -17.36
N LYS A 198 6.10 -16.51 -17.41
CA LYS A 198 6.38 -17.45 -16.33
C LYS A 198 7.87 -17.48 -16.02
N GLN A 199 8.72 -17.62 -17.05
CA GLN A 199 10.16 -17.69 -16.87
C GLN A 199 10.68 -16.43 -16.15
N LEU A 200 10.32 -15.24 -16.64
CA LEU A 200 10.69 -13.97 -16.02
C LEU A 200 10.25 -13.89 -14.55
N ILE A 201 8.99 -14.23 -14.26
CA ILE A 201 8.42 -14.17 -12.92
C ILE A 201 9.15 -15.11 -11.96
N VAL A 202 9.29 -16.39 -12.34
CA VAL A 202 9.89 -17.41 -11.47
C VAL A 202 11.35 -17.05 -11.17
N GLU A 203 12.13 -16.77 -12.21
CA GLU A 203 13.54 -16.39 -12.08
C GLU A 203 13.70 -15.13 -11.21
N HIS A 204 12.87 -14.10 -11.43
CA HIS A 204 12.95 -12.87 -10.66
C HIS A 204 12.58 -13.05 -9.19
N LEU A 205 11.49 -13.75 -8.89
CA LEU A 205 11.04 -13.96 -7.51
C LEU A 205 12.03 -14.81 -6.71
N GLN A 206 12.58 -15.86 -7.32
CA GLN A 206 13.65 -16.67 -6.72
C GLN A 206 14.93 -15.86 -6.51
N TRP A 207 15.33 -15.04 -7.49
CA TRP A 207 16.48 -14.14 -7.37
C TRP A 207 16.30 -13.12 -6.24
N PHE A 208 15.16 -12.43 -6.18
CA PHE A 208 14.91 -11.41 -5.16
C PHE A 208 14.86 -12.02 -3.76
N TRP A 209 14.20 -13.18 -3.63
CA TRP A 209 14.19 -13.95 -2.38
C TRP A 209 15.60 -14.27 -1.92
N THR A 210 16.39 -14.89 -2.79
CA THR A 210 17.73 -15.40 -2.44
C THR A 210 18.72 -14.28 -2.12
N ASN A 211 18.71 -13.20 -2.91
CA ASN A 211 19.74 -12.16 -2.82
C ASN A 211 19.38 -11.01 -1.86
N HIS A 212 18.10 -10.81 -1.56
CA HIS A 212 17.66 -9.62 -0.82
C HIS A 212 16.72 -9.92 0.34
N LEU A 213 15.70 -10.76 0.15
CA LEU A 213 14.60 -10.86 1.10
C LEU A 213 14.77 -11.97 2.13
N LYS A 214 15.42 -13.09 1.82
CA LYS A 214 15.50 -14.26 2.73
C LYS A 214 16.16 -13.92 4.07
N THR A 215 17.38 -13.37 4.03
CA THR A 215 18.10 -12.98 5.25
C THR A 215 17.33 -11.91 6.04
N GLU A 216 16.70 -10.97 5.34
CA GLU A 216 15.90 -9.95 6.00
C GLU A 216 14.67 -10.55 6.66
N TRP A 217 13.98 -11.47 5.98
CA TRP A 217 12.82 -12.18 6.51
C TRP A 217 13.18 -12.91 7.79
N GLU A 218 14.28 -13.67 7.80
CA GLU A 218 14.78 -14.36 8.99
C GLU A 218 15.08 -13.38 10.15
N ARG A 219 15.60 -12.19 9.84
CA ARG A 219 15.88 -11.13 10.82
C ARG A 219 14.59 -10.52 11.40
N VAL A 220 13.60 -10.22 10.57
CA VAL A 220 12.39 -9.49 11.00
C VAL A 220 11.28 -10.41 11.51
N ARG A 221 11.27 -11.70 11.12
CA ARG A 221 10.19 -12.63 11.49
C ARG A 221 9.92 -12.69 13.00
N PRO A 222 10.92 -12.80 13.89
CA PRO A 222 10.66 -12.88 15.34
C PRO A 222 9.91 -11.65 15.89
N MET A 223 10.25 -10.44 15.42
CA MET A 223 9.56 -9.22 15.88
C MET A 223 8.15 -9.11 15.29
N LEU A 224 7.93 -9.60 14.05
CA LEU A 224 6.59 -9.65 13.45
C LEU A 224 5.70 -10.65 14.19
N GLU A 225 6.23 -11.83 14.54
CA GLU A 225 5.54 -12.83 15.36
C GLU A 225 5.13 -12.26 16.72
N GLU A 226 5.98 -11.45 17.36
CA GLU A 226 5.63 -10.81 18.64
C GLU A 226 4.54 -9.75 18.47
N SER A 227 4.60 -8.93 17.41
CA SER A 227 3.53 -7.99 17.07
C SER A 227 2.18 -8.72 16.88
N VAL A 228 2.18 -9.83 16.13
CA VAL A 228 0.99 -10.67 15.94
C VAL A 228 0.48 -11.23 17.26
N ARG A 229 1.36 -11.79 18.10
CA ARG A 229 1.00 -12.33 19.42
C ARG A 229 0.37 -11.26 20.30
N ALA A 230 0.99 -10.09 20.41
CA ALA A 230 0.54 -9.01 21.28
C ALA A 230 -0.85 -8.47 20.89
N PHE A 231 -1.13 -8.28 19.60
CA PHE A 231 -2.47 -7.84 19.17
C PHE A 231 -3.54 -8.91 19.36
N ASN A 232 -3.25 -10.18 19.06
CA ASN A 232 -4.24 -11.26 19.17
C ASN A 232 -4.54 -11.69 20.62
N GLN A 233 -3.79 -11.19 21.62
CA GLN A 233 -4.10 -11.39 23.04
C GLN A 233 -5.16 -10.41 23.58
N LEU A 234 -5.47 -9.35 22.83
CA LEU A 234 -6.44 -8.34 23.26
C LEU A 234 -7.88 -8.79 22.93
N ASP A 235 -8.81 -8.49 23.84
CA ASP A 235 -10.23 -8.56 23.51
C ASP A 235 -10.64 -7.30 22.75
N LEU A 236 -10.84 -7.46 21.45
CA LEU A 236 -11.25 -6.40 20.53
C LEU A 236 -12.67 -6.60 20.00
N SER A 237 -13.43 -7.53 20.56
CA SER A 237 -14.76 -7.93 20.07
C SER A 237 -15.80 -6.81 20.09
N GLY A 238 -15.62 -5.81 20.96
CA GLY A 238 -16.52 -4.67 21.10
C GLY A 238 -16.27 -3.51 20.12
N MET A 239 -15.23 -3.57 19.29
CA MET A 239 -14.89 -2.52 18.34
C MET A 239 -15.57 -2.75 16.98
N SER A 240 -16.07 -1.68 16.36
CA SER A 240 -16.43 -1.69 14.95
C SER A 240 -15.20 -1.91 14.07
N ARG A 241 -15.40 -2.33 12.81
CA ARG A 241 -14.30 -2.58 11.87
C ARG A 241 -13.42 -1.35 11.61
N ASN A 242 -14.02 -0.16 11.60
CA ASN A 242 -13.29 1.09 11.47
C ASN A 242 -12.51 1.46 12.75
N GLU A 243 -13.06 1.18 13.93
CA GLU A 243 -12.34 1.34 15.20
C GLU A 243 -11.17 0.35 15.31
N LEU A 244 -11.36 -0.90 14.89
CA LEU A 244 -10.29 -1.90 14.79
C LEU A 244 -9.17 -1.42 13.87
N ALA A 245 -9.52 -0.95 12.66
CA ALA A 245 -8.55 -0.43 11.72
C ALA A 245 -7.75 0.73 12.29
N ARG A 246 -8.43 1.67 12.96
CA ARG A 246 -7.78 2.79 13.63
C ARG A 246 -6.89 2.35 14.79
N PHE A 247 -7.35 1.42 15.62
CA PHE A 247 -6.60 0.91 16.76
C PHE A 247 -5.33 0.18 16.31
N VAL A 248 -5.45 -0.80 15.40
CA VAL A 248 -4.32 -1.64 14.96
C VAL A 248 -3.32 -0.85 14.12
N THR A 249 -3.79 -0.01 13.20
CA THR A 249 -2.91 0.69 12.25
C THR A 249 -2.54 2.11 12.70
N GLY A 250 -3.30 2.72 13.62
CA GLY A 250 -3.08 4.10 14.06
C GLY A 250 -3.56 5.12 13.04
N ARG A 251 -4.28 4.68 12.01
CA ARG A 251 -4.74 5.48 10.87
C ARG A 251 -6.25 5.56 10.85
N ASP A 252 -6.77 6.75 10.54
CA ASP A 252 -8.19 6.91 10.27
C ASP A 252 -8.50 6.50 8.83
N PHE A 253 -9.49 5.62 8.66
CA PHE A 253 -9.94 5.14 7.35
C PHE A 253 -11.18 5.91 6.84
N HIS A 254 -11.78 6.81 7.63
CA HIS A 254 -13.03 7.51 7.29
C HIS A 254 -12.98 8.24 5.95
N GLU A 255 -11.87 8.92 5.67
CA GLU A 255 -11.68 9.69 4.42
C GLU A 255 -11.03 8.84 3.31
N THR A 256 -10.86 7.53 3.52
CA THR A 256 -10.29 6.62 2.53
C THR A 256 -11.39 5.94 1.71
N LYS A 257 -11.05 5.51 0.49
CA LYS A 257 -11.97 4.71 -0.35
C LYS A 257 -12.36 3.37 0.28
N TRP A 258 -11.65 2.93 1.32
CA TRP A 258 -11.88 1.65 1.98
C TRP A 258 -12.93 1.72 3.09
N TYR A 259 -13.31 2.92 3.57
CA TYR A 259 -14.24 3.07 4.71
C TYR A 259 -15.47 2.16 4.62
N GLY A 260 -16.23 2.27 3.53
CA GLY A 260 -17.44 1.44 3.33
C GLY A 260 -17.16 0.01 2.87
N ALA A 261 -15.95 -0.30 2.39
CA ALA A 261 -15.54 -1.65 2.02
C ALA A 261 -15.13 -2.48 3.24
N LEU A 262 -14.54 -1.83 4.26
CA LEU A 262 -14.21 -2.49 5.53
C LEU A 262 -15.44 -3.11 6.16
N ASP A 263 -16.58 -2.42 6.17
CA ASP A 263 -17.81 -2.95 6.77
C ASP A 263 -18.42 -4.13 5.97
N LYS A 264 -18.14 -4.22 4.68
CA LYS A 264 -18.72 -5.23 3.77
C LYS A 264 -17.85 -6.47 3.55
N ALA A 265 -16.58 -6.42 3.96
CA ALA A 265 -15.65 -7.53 3.75
C ALA A 265 -16.12 -8.82 4.46
N GLU A 266 -15.76 -9.98 3.94
CA GLU A 266 -15.96 -11.25 4.64
C GLU A 266 -15.12 -11.27 5.93
N SER A 267 -13.82 -10.97 5.81
CA SER A 267 -12.91 -10.82 6.94
C SER A 267 -11.90 -9.68 6.74
N LEU A 268 -11.36 -9.19 7.86
CA LEU A 268 -10.27 -8.22 7.91
C LEU A 268 -9.04 -8.90 8.52
N VAL A 269 -7.91 -8.83 7.81
CA VAL A 269 -6.62 -9.36 8.27
C VAL A 269 -5.61 -8.21 8.34
N PHE A 270 -5.05 -7.97 9.51
CA PHE A 270 -4.00 -6.97 9.69
C PHE A 270 -2.63 -7.63 9.58
N VAL A 271 -1.77 -7.07 8.72
CA VAL A 271 -0.45 -7.64 8.41
C VAL A 271 0.65 -6.68 8.90
N PRO A 272 1.36 -6.98 10.00
CA PRO A 272 2.46 -6.14 10.44
C PRO A 272 3.61 -6.28 9.45
N ASN A 273 4.09 -5.17 8.91
CA ASN A 273 5.18 -5.14 7.95
C ASN A 273 6.35 -4.32 8.52
N ALA A 274 7.55 -4.89 8.44
CA ALA A 274 8.77 -4.30 9.01
C ALA A 274 9.24 -3.04 8.27
N HIS A 275 8.78 -2.84 7.03
CA HIS A 275 9.37 -1.90 6.09
C HIS A 275 8.49 -0.69 5.76
N ILE A 276 7.17 -0.85 5.87
CA ILE A 276 6.17 0.15 5.45
C ILE A 276 6.14 1.41 6.32
N GLY A 277 6.81 1.42 7.49
CA GLY A 277 6.89 2.61 8.32
C GLY A 277 5.52 3.12 8.79
N PRO A 278 5.25 4.44 8.70
CA PRO A 278 3.98 5.02 9.16
C PRO A 278 2.82 4.82 8.17
N TYR A 279 3.10 4.25 7.00
CA TYR A 279 2.13 4.10 5.93
C TYR A 279 1.27 2.84 6.15
N THR A 280 0.13 2.82 5.46
CA THR A 280 -0.71 1.62 5.37
C THR A 280 -0.93 1.30 3.91
N GLN A 281 -1.02 0.01 3.63
CA GLN A 281 -1.45 -0.48 2.33
C GLN A 281 -2.63 -1.41 2.55
N THR A 282 -3.62 -1.34 1.68
CA THR A 282 -4.80 -2.18 1.75
C THR A 282 -4.97 -2.88 0.42
N THR A 283 -5.22 -4.18 0.46
CA THR A 283 -5.54 -4.99 -0.71
C THR A 283 -6.75 -5.86 -0.42
N LYS A 284 -7.59 -6.06 -1.44
CA LYS A 284 -8.72 -6.99 -1.40
C LYS A 284 -8.34 -8.24 -2.19
N ILE A 285 -8.50 -9.42 -1.61
CA ILE A 285 -8.24 -10.71 -2.25
C ILE A 285 -9.45 -11.61 -1.98
N GLY A 286 -10.16 -12.00 -3.04
CA GLY A 286 -11.50 -12.56 -2.87
C GLY A 286 -12.38 -11.58 -2.09
N GLU A 287 -13.12 -12.04 -1.09
CA GLU A 287 -13.93 -11.18 -0.22
C GLU A 287 -13.21 -10.72 1.06
N LYS A 288 -11.92 -11.02 1.20
CA LYS A 288 -11.10 -10.61 2.35
C LYS A 288 -10.36 -9.30 2.07
N ILE A 289 -10.19 -8.49 3.12
CA ILE A 289 -9.35 -7.29 3.07
C ILE A 289 -8.14 -7.47 3.96
N PHE A 290 -6.96 -7.27 3.38
CA PHE A 290 -5.68 -7.29 4.07
C PHE A 290 -5.18 -5.85 4.24
N ILE A 291 -4.80 -5.48 5.47
CA ILE A 291 -4.31 -4.15 5.81
C ILE A 291 -2.90 -4.27 6.38
N TYR A 292 -1.93 -3.85 5.58
CA TYR A 292 -0.54 -3.73 5.98
C TYR A 292 -0.36 -2.51 6.86
N PHE A 293 0.36 -2.65 7.96
CA PHE A 293 0.71 -1.55 8.85
C PHE A 293 2.14 -1.70 9.35
N GLY A 294 2.77 -0.59 9.73
CA GLY A 294 4.09 -0.60 10.35
C GLY A 294 4.09 -1.47 11.62
N ALA A 295 4.91 -2.51 11.62
CA ALA A 295 4.99 -3.44 12.75
C ALA A 295 5.23 -2.71 14.07
N ARG A 296 4.44 -3.05 15.08
CA ARG A 296 4.50 -2.48 16.44
C ARG A 296 3.72 -3.37 17.41
N VAL A 297 3.81 -3.08 18.70
CA VAL A 297 2.92 -3.66 19.71
C VAL A 297 1.76 -2.69 20.02
N PRO A 298 0.64 -3.16 20.58
CA PRO A 298 -0.44 -2.28 21.03
C PRO A 298 0.05 -1.22 22.04
N GLU A 299 -0.54 -0.03 21.99
CA GLU A 299 -0.24 1.03 22.97
C GLU A 299 -0.60 0.55 24.38
N GLY A 300 0.32 0.72 25.33
CA GLY A 300 0.15 0.22 26.71
C GLY A 300 0.53 -1.24 26.95
N SER A 301 1.05 -1.94 25.93
CA SER A 301 1.62 -3.28 26.10
C SER A 301 2.81 -3.28 27.07
N GLU A 302 2.83 -4.25 28.00
CA GLU A 302 4.01 -4.52 28.84
C GLU A 302 5.13 -5.20 28.04
N VAL A 303 4.78 -5.89 26.94
CA VAL A 303 5.75 -6.49 26.03
C VAL A 303 6.53 -5.39 25.31
N ARG A 304 7.85 -5.41 25.48
CA ARG A 304 8.78 -4.51 24.78
C ARG A 304 9.55 -5.28 23.73
N VAL A 305 9.55 -4.76 22.50
CA VAL A 305 10.35 -5.29 21.39
C VAL A 305 11.30 -4.17 20.95
N PRO A 306 12.57 -4.17 21.42
CA PRO A 306 13.50 -3.05 21.22
C PRO A 306 13.67 -2.61 19.76
N GLU A 307 13.61 -3.55 18.83
CA GLU A 307 13.69 -3.30 17.38
C GLU A 307 12.47 -2.53 16.87
N LEU A 308 11.26 -2.87 17.34
CA LEU A 308 10.03 -2.15 16.98
C LEU A 308 10.01 -0.76 17.63
N ASP A 309 10.42 -0.66 18.89
CA ASP A 309 10.55 0.63 19.59
C ASP A 309 11.49 1.56 18.83
N ARG A 310 12.66 1.05 18.41
CA ARG A 310 13.63 1.82 17.62
C ARG A 310 13.06 2.22 16.27
N ALA A 311 12.42 1.30 15.55
CA ALA A 311 11.82 1.56 14.24
C ALA A 311 10.74 2.64 14.33
N GLU A 312 9.90 2.61 15.36
CA GLU A 312 8.87 3.60 15.60
C GLU A 312 9.48 4.99 15.87
N ILE A 313 10.53 5.08 16.72
CA ILE A 313 11.23 6.34 17.00
C ILE A 313 11.88 6.91 15.73
N VAL A 314 12.58 6.08 14.95
CA VAL A 314 13.18 6.50 13.68
C VAL A 314 12.12 6.99 12.70
N SER A 315 10.99 6.29 12.60
CA SER A 315 9.86 6.70 11.77
C SER A 315 9.31 8.08 12.18
N LYS A 316 9.08 8.29 13.47
CA LYS A 316 8.58 9.58 14.00
C LYS A 316 9.54 10.74 13.74
N LEU A 317 10.85 10.52 13.99
CA LEU A 317 11.86 11.57 13.85
C LEU A 317 12.18 11.90 12.39
N SER A 318 12.26 10.91 11.51
CA SER A 318 12.52 11.14 10.08
C SER A 318 11.46 12.02 9.39
N ALA A 319 10.20 11.91 9.83
CA ALA A 319 9.13 12.78 9.38
C ALA A 319 9.31 14.25 9.83
N LEU A 320 9.98 14.51 10.95
CA LEU A 320 10.28 15.86 11.45
C LEU A 320 11.64 16.40 10.97
N ALA A 321 12.56 15.53 10.55
CA ALA A 321 13.91 15.90 10.11
C ALA A 321 13.94 16.45 8.67
N ASP A 322 13.10 17.44 8.37
CA ASP A 322 13.03 18.14 7.08
C ASP A 322 12.52 19.56 7.30
N GLU A 323 13.26 20.53 6.76
CA GLU A 323 13.00 21.96 6.94
C GLU A 323 11.63 22.37 6.39
N THR A 324 11.25 21.86 5.22
CA THR A 324 9.96 22.19 4.58
C THR A 324 8.79 21.61 5.37
N ARG A 325 8.91 20.37 5.86
CA ARG A 325 7.90 19.75 6.71
C ARG A 325 7.72 20.50 8.03
N LEU A 326 8.79 20.92 8.68
CA LEU A 326 8.70 21.73 9.90
C LEU A 326 8.05 23.09 9.63
N HIS A 327 8.40 23.75 8.53
CA HIS A 327 7.79 25.01 8.13
C HIS A 327 6.28 24.87 7.87
N ILE A 328 5.85 23.81 7.18
CA ILE A 328 4.43 23.50 6.97
C ILE A 328 3.71 23.28 8.31
N LEU A 329 4.29 22.50 9.23
CA LEU A 329 3.69 22.27 10.55
C LEU A 329 3.56 23.56 11.35
N GLN A 330 4.58 24.43 11.34
CA GLN A 330 4.55 25.73 12.01
C GLN A 330 3.44 26.62 11.44
N MET A 331 3.38 26.76 10.12
CA MET A 331 2.39 27.60 9.44
C MET A 331 0.95 27.15 9.75
N ILE A 332 0.68 25.85 9.70
CA ILE A 332 -0.64 25.29 10.06
C ILE A 332 -0.93 25.52 11.55
N ALA A 333 0.07 25.43 12.42
CA ALA A 333 -0.09 25.70 13.84
C ALA A 333 -0.51 27.16 14.13
N GLU A 334 0.09 28.11 13.41
CA GLU A 334 -0.16 29.55 13.53
C GLU A 334 -1.55 29.95 12.99
N ASN A 335 -1.98 29.34 11.88
CA ASN A 335 -3.27 29.61 11.25
C ASN A 335 -4.43 28.74 11.79
N GLY A 336 -4.12 27.72 12.58
CA GLY A 336 -5.09 26.78 13.15
C GLY A 336 -5.50 25.66 12.18
N GLU A 337 -6.01 26.01 11.01
CA GLU A 337 -6.35 25.05 9.94
C GLU A 337 -6.08 25.69 8.58
N MET A 338 -5.50 24.92 7.64
CA MET A 338 -5.21 25.41 6.29
C MET A 338 -5.60 24.40 5.22
N ARG A 339 -6.03 24.89 4.06
CA ARG A 339 -6.32 24.10 2.86
C ARG A 339 -5.05 23.86 2.05
N SER A 340 -5.05 22.79 1.23
CA SER A 340 -3.89 22.47 0.37
C SER A 340 -3.42 23.64 -0.50
N ASN A 341 -4.34 24.45 -1.03
CA ASN A 341 -4.02 25.59 -1.90
C ASN A 341 -3.40 26.76 -1.12
N GLU A 342 -3.86 27.01 0.10
CA GLU A 342 -3.29 28.04 0.98
C GLU A 342 -1.85 27.68 1.37
N VAL A 343 -1.62 26.41 1.72
CA VAL A 343 -0.26 25.91 2.00
C VAL A 343 0.63 26.03 0.76
N MET A 344 0.12 25.68 -0.42
CA MET A 344 0.86 25.75 -1.69
C MET A 344 1.28 27.19 -2.05
N GLU A 345 0.37 28.15 -1.89
CA GLU A 345 0.62 29.57 -2.15
C GLU A 345 1.71 30.12 -1.22
N GLU A 346 1.67 29.75 0.06
CA GLU A 346 2.63 30.23 1.07
C GLU A 346 4.03 29.62 0.86
N ILE A 347 4.13 28.30 0.70
CA ILE A 347 5.44 27.62 0.54
C ILE A 347 6.07 27.82 -0.84
N LYS A 348 5.30 28.35 -1.81
CA LYS A 348 5.73 28.57 -3.21
C LYS A 348 6.30 27.31 -3.88
N LEU A 349 5.73 26.15 -3.54
CA LEU A 349 6.05 24.87 -4.18
C LEU A 349 4.96 24.48 -5.16
N SER A 350 5.30 23.56 -6.06
CA SER A 350 4.32 22.96 -6.96
C SER A 350 3.24 22.20 -6.16
N GLN A 351 2.06 22.07 -6.76
CA GLN A 351 0.98 21.27 -6.18
C GLN A 351 1.43 19.83 -5.83
N PRO A 352 2.20 19.11 -6.67
CA PRO A 352 2.64 17.76 -6.34
C PRO A 352 3.61 17.71 -5.17
N SER A 353 4.57 18.64 -5.09
CA SER A 353 5.49 18.73 -3.96
C SER A 353 4.75 19.05 -2.65
N THR A 354 3.83 20.03 -2.69
CA THR A 354 3.00 20.41 -1.54
C THR A 354 2.14 19.24 -1.06
N SER A 355 1.45 18.59 -2.00
CA SER A 355 0.65 17.40 -1.72
C SER A 355 1.52 16.34 -1.06
N ARG A 356 2.75 16.12 -1.55
CA ARG A 356 3.68 15.11 -1.02
C ARG A 356 3.97 15.35 0.46
N TYR A 357 4.38 16.55 0.82
CA TYR A 357 4.67 16.89 2.21
C TYR A 357 3.44 16.76 3.12
N LEU A 358 2.27 17.24 2.67
CA LEU A 358 1.02 17.10 3.42
C LEU A 358 0.63 15.63 3.61
N GLY A 359 0.81 14.81 2.58
CA GLY A 359 0.60 13.36 2.63
C GLY A 359 1.53 12.66 3.63
N GLN A 360 2.83 12.97 3.59
CA GLN A 360 3.84 12.43 4.52
C GLN A 360 3.56 12.83 5.97
N LEU A 361 3.23 14.10 6.22
CA LEU A 361 2.90 14.60 7.56
C LEU A 361 1.59 14.02 8.08
N THR A 362 0.61 13.81 7.20
CA THR A 362 -0.62 13.11 7.54
C THR A 362 -0.33 11.64 7.83
N ALA A 363 0.47 10.96 7.00
CA ALA A 363 0.91 9.56 7.17
C ALA A 363 1.58 9.30 8.52
N SER A 364 2.50 10.18 8.89
CA SER A 364 3.20 10.13 10.17
C SER A 364 2.38 10.65 11.35
N GLY A 365 1.12 11.05 11.13
CA GLY A 365 0.17 11.41 12.18
C GLY A 365 0.29 12.84 12.72
N TYR A 366 1.20 13.67 12.20
CA TYR A 366 1.40 15.05 12.64
C TYR A 366 0.32 16.03 12.14
N LEU A 367 -0.37 15.66 11.05
CA LEU A 367 -1.54 16.38 10.55
C LEU A 367 -2.79 15.50 10.62
N GLN A 368 -3.91 16.14 10.98
CA GLN A 368 -5.25 15.62 10.78
C GLN A 368 -5.80 16.18 9.47
N GLU A 369 -6.26 15.30 8.58
CA GLU A 369 -6.87 15.67 7.30
C GLU A 369 -8.39 15.52 7.38
N ARG A 370 -9.13 16.49 6.84
CA ARG A 370 -10.58 16.39 6.61
C ARG A 370 -10.97 17.09 5.32
N ARG A 371 -12.14 16.77 4.76
CA ARG A 371 -12.68 17.50 3.61
C ARG A 371 -13.58 18.65 4.03
N VAL A 372 -13.31 19.85 3.49
CA VAL A 372 -14.14 21.06 3.66
C VAL A 372 -14.51 21.57 2.26
N ASN A 373 -15.80 21.55 1.93
CA ASN A 373 -16.31 21.96 0.60
C ASN A 373 -15.59 21.27 -0.57
N GLY A 374 -15.31 19.97 -0.42
CA GLY A 374 -14.63 19.17 -1.45
C GLY A 374 -13.10 19.28 -1.48
N ALA A 375 -12.52 20.29 -0.82
CA ALA A 375 -11.07 20.48 -0.68
C ALA A 375 -10.54 19.85 0.60
N LYS A 376 -9.25 19.45 0.61
CA LYS A 376 -8.59 18.95 1.82
C LYS A 376 -8.15 20.12 2.70
N ALA A 377 -8.43 20.01 3.99
CA ALA A 377 -7.98 20.92 5.03
C ALA A 377 -7.20 20.15 6.10
N TYR A 378 -6.19 20.81 6.67
CA TYR A 378 -5.22 20.21 7.57
C TYR A 378 -5.13 21.00 8.86
N ARG A 379 -5.12 20.26 9.98
CA ARG A 379 -4.87 20.79 11.32
C ARG A 379 -3.74 20.04 11.98
N LEU A 380 -2.97 20.74 12.81
CA LEU A 380 -1.92 20.13 13.63
C LEU A 380 -2.49 19.09 14.62
N ASN A 381 -1.90 17.91 14.66
CA ASN A 381 -2.20 16.89 15.67
C ASN A 381 -1.32 17.10 16.91
N ARG A 382 -1.77 17.98 17.82
CA ARG A 382 -1.02 18.36 19.03
C ARG A 382 -0.72 17.16 19.93
N ASP A 383 -1.70 16.30 20.14
CA ASP A 383 -1.56 15.10 20.97
C ASP A 383 -0.45 14.18 20.44
N HIS A 384 -0.37 14.02 19.11
CA HIS A 384 0.66 13.18 18.50
C HIS A 384 2.07 13.77 18.68
N ILE A 385 2.22 15.10 18.60
CA ILE A 385 3.50 15.77 18.85
C ILE A 385 3.97 15.52 20.28
N GLU A 386 3.09 15.70 21.27
CA GLU A 386 3.42 15.42 22.66
C GLU A 386 3.77 13.95 22.89
N LYS A 387 3.01 13.03 22.29
CA LYS A 387 3.32 11.59 22.34
C LYS A 387 4.69 11.28 21.73
N THR A 388 5.06 11.92 20.62
CA THR A 388 6.39 11.77 20.02
C THR A 388 7.49 12.23 20.96
N LEU A 389 7.38 13.43 21.55
CA LEU A 389 8.38 13.94 22.48
C LEU A 389 8.52 13.04 23.73
N LYS A 390 7.40 12.59 24.29
CA LYS A 390 7.38 11.64 25.42
C LYS A 390 8.02 10.31 25.05
N ALA A 391 7.70 9.76 23.87
CA ALA A 391 8.27 8.50 23.40
C ALA A 391 9.80 8.60 23.21
N VAL A 392 10.28 9.69 22.62
CA VAL A 392 11.73 9.94 22.47
C VAL A 392 12.41 10.10 23.82
N SER A 393 11.80 10.85 24.75
CA SER A 393 12.32 11.01 26.11
C SER A 393 12.40 9.66 26.82
N ALA A 394 11.32 8.88 26.82
CA ALA A 394 11.28 7.56 27.45
C ALA A 394 12.33 6.62 26.84
N PHE A 395 12.45 6.59 25.50
CA PHE A 395 13.42 5.75 24.81
C PHE A 395 14.88 6.09 25.16
N LEU A 396 15.21 7.37 25.36
CA LEU A 396 16.57 7.82 25.62
C LEU A 396 16.94 7.86 27.10
N LEU A 397 15.99 8.22 27.97
CA LEU A 397 16.24 8.58 29.36
C LEU A 397 15.70 7.54 30.36
N ASP A 398 14.54 6.93 30.08
CA ASP A 398 13.95 5.91 30.95
C ASP A 398 14.52 4.53 30.58
N ARG A 399 15.77 4.28 30.99
CA ARG A 399 16.33 2.93 31.02
C ARG A 399 15.93 2.27 32.34
N SER A 400 14.67 1.83 32.43
CA SER A 400 14.19 0.91 33.47
C SER A 400 14.14 -0.49 32.91
#